data_AF-A0AAD2TSJ2-F1
#
_entry.id   AF-A0AAD2TSJ2-F1
#
_cell.length_a   1.000
_cell.length_b   1.000
_cell.length_c   1.000
_cell.angle_alpha   90.00
_cell.angle_beta   90.00
_cell.angle_gamma   90.00
#
_symmetry.space_group_name_H-M   'P 1'
#
loop_
_entity.id
_entity.type
_entity.pdbx_description
1 polymer ?
#
loop_
_entity_poly.entity_id
_entity_poly.type
_entity_poly.pdbx_seq_one_letter_code
_entity_poly.pdbx_strand_id
1 'polypeptide(L)'
;MKTNLLTFCIFLGSFFSISLAYGDDIPTQGRWDDEDYRSITALPPTLSINNNVLSIEFKDALDNLTIHITDENGNIIYENILSGAMGDIIDIPIDGMQTGAYQVILSHKLGWLTGEFEIR
;
A
#
# COMPACT_ATOMS: atom_id res chain seq x y z
N MET A 1 32.16 38.79 -41.25
CA MET A 1 30.83 39.04 -40.65
C MET A 1 30.46 37.82 -39.82
N LYS A 2 30.33 37.99 -38.50
CA LYS A 2 29.85 36.94 -37.58
C LYS A 2 28.38 37.23 -37.30
N THR A 3 27.49 36.37 -37.80
CA THR A 3 26.05 36.50 -37.53
C THR A 3 25.74 35.73 -36.27
N ASN A 4 25.40 36.46 -35.21
CA ASN A 4 24.81 35.91 -33.99
C ASN A 4 23.42 35.36 -34.35
N LEU A 5 23.24 34.04 -34.30
CA LEU A 5 21.92 33.43 -34.40
C LEU A 5 21.48 33.01 -32.99
N LEU A 6 20.97 34.00 -32.27
CA LEU A 6 20.21 33.81 -31.04
C LEU A 6 18.86 33.23 -31.46
N THR A 7 18.65 31.92 -31.29
CA THR A 7 17.33 31.29 -31.46
C THR A 7 16.97 30.53 -30.20
N PHE A 8 16.09 31.21 -29.46
CA PHE A 8 15.23 30.79 -28.36
C PHE A 8 14.54 29.45 -28.66
N CYS A 9 14.81 28.41 -27.89
CA CYS A 9 13.96 27.22 -27.77
C CYS A 9 14.05 26.66 -26.35
N ILE A 10 13.59 27.44 -25.37
CA ILE A 10 13.23 26.91 -24.05
C ILE A 10 11.86 26.25 -24.23
N PHE A 11 11.84 25.00 -24.70
CA PHE A 11 10.69 24.15 -24.43
C PHE A 11 10.84 23.65 -23.00
N LEU A 12 10.32 24.46 -22.09
CA LEU A 12 9.95 24.11 -20.73
C LEU A 12 8.82 23.08 -20.82
N GLY A 13 9.16 21.86 -21.23
CA GLY A 13 8.31 20.70 -21.04
C GLY A 13 8.31 20.43 -19.55
N SER A 14 7.36 21.02 -18.83
CA SER A 14 6.95 20.52 -17.54
C SER A 14 6.69 19.03 -17.72
N PHE A 15 7.66 18.20 -17.33
CA PHE A 15 7.35 16.84 -16.94
C PHE A 15 6.31 17.01 -15.86
N PHE A 16 5.05 16.83 -16.26
CA PHE A 16 3.95 16.57 -15.38
C PHE A 16 4.50 15.58 -14.36
N SER A 17 4.84 16.10 -13.19
CA SER A 17 5.10 15.26 -12.05
C SER A 17 3.71 14.73 -11.78
N ILE A 18 3.39 13.58 -12.38
CA ILE A 18 2.38 12.72 -11.80
C ILE A 18 3.07 12.33 -10.49
N SER A 19 2.95 13.17 -9.47
CA SER A 19 3.04 12.68 -8.11
C SER A 19 1.86 11.74 -8.04
N LEU A 20 2.08 10.48 -8.42
CA LEU A 20 1.32 9.40 -7.86
C LEU A 20 1.63 9.55 -6.37
N ALA A 21 0.77 10.30 -5.69
CA ALA A 21 0.89 10.56 -4.28
C ALA A 21 0.58 9.22 -3.62
N TYR A 22 1.59 8.34 -3.62
CA TYR A 22 1.60 7.18 -2.76
C TYR A 22 1.34 7.72 -1.36
N GLY A 23 0.37 7.11 -0.67
CA GLY A 23 0.08 7.45 0.71
C GLY A 23 1.31 7.23 1.59
N ASP A 24 1.22 7.68 2.84
CA ASP A 24 2.27 7.37 3.81
C ASP A 24 2.32 5.84 3.99
N ASP A 25 3.49 5.25 3.74
CA ASP A 25 3.70 3.81 3.89
C ASP A 25 3.44 3.39 5.34
N ILE A 26 2.69 2.31 5.51
CA ILE A 26 2.51 1.66 6.81
C ILE A 26 3.55 0.54 6.91
N PRO A 27 4.57 0.68 7.78
CA PRO A 27 5.57 -0.35 7.94
C PRO A 27 4.92 -1.60 8.52
N THR A 28 5.21 -2.75 7.92
CA THR A 28 4.71 -4.04 8.37
C THR A 28 5.81 -4.89 8.98
N GLN A 29 5.44 -5.65 10.01
CA GLN A 29 6.28 -6.63 10.68
C GLN A 29 5.58 -7.98 10.69
N GLY A 30 6.32 -9.07 10.64
CA GLY A 30 5.75 -10.41 10.73
C GLY A 30 6.58 -11.44 10.00
N ARG A 31 5.97 -12.60 9.75
CA ARG A 31 6.59 -13.67 8.97
C ARG A 31 5.87 -13.77 7.65
N TRP A 32 6.60 -13.65 6.55
CA TRP A 32 6.08 -13.85 5.21
C TRP A 32 7.07 -14.69 4.43
N ASP A 33 6.90 -16.00 4.53
CA ASP A 33 7.61 -17.09 3.84
C ASP A 33 7.42 -18.33 4.73
N ASP A 34 6.55 -19.24 4.31
CA ASP A 34 6.47 -20.56 4.93
C ASP A 34 7.48 -21.47 4.23
N GLU A 35 8.51 -21.88 4.97
CA GLU A 35 9.68 -22.63 4.47
C GLU A 35 9.29 -23.98 3.83
N ASP A 36 8.06 -24.43 4.10
CA ASP A 36 7.48 -25.65 3.55
C ASP A 36 7.08 -25.54 2.06
N TYR A 37 7.05 -24.33 1.47
CA TYR A 37 6.71 -24.12 0.06
C TYR A 37 7.95 -24.02 -0.84
N ARG A 38 8.30 -25.14 -1.51
CA ARG A 38 9.42 -25.17 -2.46
C ARG A 38 9.08 -24.43 -3.76
N SER A 39 9.48 -23.16 -3.86
CA SER A 39 9.84 -22.35 -5.05
C SER A 39 9.25 -20.94 -4.96
N ILE A 40 10.09 -19.91 -5.10
CA ILE A 40 9.79 -18.47 -5.23
C ILE A 40 8.56 -18.03 -4.42
N THR A 41 8.79 -17.64 -3.17
CA THR A 41 7.77 -17.09 -2.29
C THR A 41 7.25 -15.78 -2.89
N ALA A 42 5.94 -15.72 -3.16
CA ALA A 42 5.28 -14.51 -3.62
C ALA A 42 5.56 -13.35 -2.66
N LEU A 43 5.86 -12.17 -3.19
CA LEU A 43 6.16 -11.00 -2.40
C LEU A 43 4.97 -10.59 -1.52
N PRO A 44 5.23 -10.12 -0.29
CA PRO A 44 4.17 -9.62 0.57
C PRO A 44 3.50 -8.39 -0.03
N PRO A 45 2.19 -8.19 0.23
CA PRO A 45 1.54 -6.93 -0.09
C PRO A 45 2.13 -5.80 0.76
N THR A 46 2.02 -4.56 0.26
CA THR A 46 2.39 -3.36 1.02
C THR A 46 1.16 -2.55 1.38
N LEU A 47 1.26 -1.80 2.48
CA LEU A 47 0.18 -0.98 3.01
C LEU A 47 0.59 0.48 2.96
N SER A 48 -0.35 1.35 2.60
CA SER A 48 -0.19 2.80 2.70
C SER A 48 -1.50 3.46 3.10
N ILE A 49 -1.43 4.67 3.65
CA ILE A 49 -2.60 5.44 4.06
C ILE A 49 -2.54 6.86 3.48
N ASN A 50 -3.63 7.29 2.87
CA ASN A 50 -3.78 8.65 2.36
C ASN A 50 -5.21 9.12 2.55
N ASN A 51 -5.41 10.30 3.15
CA ASN A 51 -6.72 10.94 3.29
C ASN A 51 -7.84 9.96 3.69
N ASN A 52 -7.64 9.20 4.77
CA ASN A 52 -8.63 8.24 5.29
C ASN A 52 -8.96 7.09 4.31
N VAL A 53 -8.02 6.73 3.47
CA VAL A 53 -8.06 5.51 2.65
C VAL A 53 -6.85 4.66 2.98
N LEU A 54 -7.09 3.42 3.41
CA LEU A 54 -6.06 2.40 3.55
C LEU A 54 -5.95 1.65 2.23
N SER A 55 -4.78 1.69 1.62
CA SER A 55 -4.51 1.03 0.34
C SER A 55 -3.62 -0.19 0.55
N ILE A 56 -4.03 -1.31 -0.05
CA ILE A 56 -3.26 -2.55 -0.09
C ILE A 56 -2.78 -2.77 -1.52
N GLU A 57 -1.46 -2.75 -1.73
CA GLU A 57 -0.86 -3.03 -3.03
C GLU A 57 -0.32 -4.47 -3.06
N PHE A 58 -0.78 -5.25 -4.03
CA PHE A 58 -0.36 -6.62 -4.27
C PHE A 58 0.96 -6.62 -5.05
N LYS A 59 2.08 -6.88 -4.37
CA LYS A 59 3.41 -6.98 -5.03
C LYS A 59 3.60 -8.23 -5.87
N ASP A 60 2.76 -9.24 -5.63
CA ASP A 60 2.60 -10.44 -6.45
C ASP A 60 1.12 -10.86 -6.42
N ALA A 61 0.74 -11.76 -7.32
CA ALA A 61 -0.61 -12.32 -7.32
C ALA A 61 -0.85 -13.17 -6.05
N LEU A 62 -1.89 -12.83 -5.30
CA LEU A 62 -2.29 -13.51 -4.07
C LEU A 62 -3.80 -13.76 -4.07
N ASP A 63 -4.17 -14.93 -3.55
CA ASP A 63 -5.56 -15.31 -3.34
C ASP A 63 -5.84 -15.53 -1.86
N ASN A 64 -7.02 -15.12 -1.41
CA ASN A 64 -7.49 -15.33 -0.03
C ASN A 64 -6.60 -14.66 1.04
N LEU A 65 -6.10 -13.45 0.77
CA LEU A 65 -5.48 -12.60 1.77
C LEU A 65 -6.56 -12.10 2.74
N THR A 66 -6.51 -12.53 3.99
CA THR A 66 -7.43 -12.04 5.03
C THR A 66 -6.87 -10.77 5.63
N ILE A 67 -7.69 -9.73 5.74
CA ILE A 67 -7.35 -8.47 6.41
C ILE A 67 -8.26 -8.26 7.61
N HIS A 68 -7.68 -7.98 8.77
CA HIS A 68 -8.39 -7.43 9.93
C HIS A 68 -7.87 -6.03 10.21
N ILE A 69 -8.76 -5.12 10.58
CA ILE A 69 -8.41 -3.86 11.23
C ILE A 69 -8.95 -3.92 12.64
N THR A 70 -8.10 -3.62 13.62
CA THR A 70 -8.46 -3.60 15.04
C THR A 70 -8.25 -2.24 15.65
N ASP A 71 -9.13 -1.87 16.59
CA ASP A 71 -8.92 -0.70 17.44
C ASP A 71 -7.82 -0.93 18.50
N GLU A 72 -7.52 0.10 19.30
CA GLU A 72 -6.55 0.05 20.39
C GLU A 72 -6.85 -1.01 21.47
N ASN A 73 -8.11 -1.46 21.56
CA ASN A 73 -8.55 -2.49 22.51
C ASN A 73 -8.47 -3.91 21.90
N GLY A 74 -8.06 -4.03 20.64
CA GLY A 74 -8.00 -5.29 19.90
C GLY A 74 -9.34 -5.76 19.34
N ASN A 75 -10.37 -4.90 19.33
CA ASN A 75 -11.66 -5.26 18.72
C ASN A 75 -11.53 -5.18 17.20
N ILE A 76 -11.99 -6.22 16.50
CA ILE A 76 -12.06 -6.21 15.04
C ILE A 76 -13.19 -5.27 14.61
N ILE A 77 -12.83 -4.24 13.86
CA ILE A 77 -13.77 -3.23 13.33
C ILE A 77 -13.96 -3.35 11.82
N TYR A 78 -13.04 -4.04 11.14
CA TYR A 78 -13.15 -4.40 9.73
C TYR A 78 -12.51 -5.76 9.50
N GLU A 79 -13.16 -6.59 8.69
CA GLU A 79 -12.66 -7.89 8.24
C GLU A 79 -13.07 -8.10 6.79
N ASN A 80 -12.14 -8.58 5.96
CA ASN A 80 -12.43 -8.99 4.59
C ASN A 80 -11.42 -10.03 4.08
N ILE A 81 -11.79 -10.73 3.01
CA ILE A 81 -10.91 -11.64 2.27
C ILE A 81 -10.73 -11.06 0.87
N LEU A 82 -9.48 -10.84 0.50
CA LEU A 82 -9.07 -10.17 -0.73
C LEU A 82 -8.28 -11.13 -1.63
N SER A 83 -8.44 -10.95 -2.93
CA SER A 83 -7.58 -11.54 -3.96
C SER A 83 -7.19 -10.44 -4.95
N GLY A 84 -5.97 -10.51 -5.48
CA GLY A 84 -5.45 -9.51 -6.40
C GLY A 84 -4.31 -10.06 -7.25
N ALA A 85 -4.15 -9.51 -8.45
CA ALA A 85 -3.00 -9.74 -9.32
C ALA A 85 -1.84 -8.81 -8.94
N MET A 86 -0.66 -9.07 -9.52
CA MET A 86 0.51 -8.20 -9.33
C MET A 86 0.22 -6.78 -9.83
N GLY A 87 0.41 -5.80 -8.94
CA GLY A 87 0.17 -4.38 -9.18
C GLY A 87 -1.26 -3.94 -8.89
N ASP A 88 -2.17 -4.84 -8.52
CA ASP A 88 -3.50 -4.46 -8.09
C ASP A 88 -3.42 -3.68 -6.77
N ILE A 89 -4.25 -2.64 -6.67
CA ILE A 89 -4.41 -1.83 -5.46
C ILE A 89 -5.87 -1.94 -5.04
N ILE A 90 -6.10 -2.33 -3.79
CA ILE A 90 -7.41 -2.34 -3.17
C ILE A 90 -7.46 -1.23 -2.13
N ASP A 91 -8.39 -0.31 -2.32
CA ASP A 91 -8.63 0.81 -1.42
C ASP A 91 -9.78 0.50 -0.46
N ILE A 92 -9.53 0.72 0.83
CA ILE A 92 -10.49 0.56 1.91
C ILE A 92 -10.74 1.94 2.52
N PRO A 93 -11.92 2.54 2.26
CA PRO A 93 -12.32 3.78 2.92
C PRO A 93 -12.45 3.56 4.43
N ILE A 94 -11.83 4.44 5.22
CA ILE A 94 -11.86 4.43 6.70
C ILE A 94 -12.46 5.73 7.27
N ASP A 95 -13.19 6.50 6.46
CA ASP A 95 -13.84 7.78 6.83
C ASP A 95 -14.87 7.67 7.98
N GLY A 96 -15.37 6.45 8.26
CA GLY A 96 -16.32 6.19 9.35
C GLY A 96 -15.67 5.82 10.68
N MET A 97 -14.34 5.67 10.71
CA MET A 97 -13.59 5.30 11.90
C MET A 97 -13.27 6.53 12.75
N GLN A 98 -13.15 6.33 14.07
CA GLN A 98 -12.83 7.42 14.99
C GLN A 98 -11.35 7.81 14.87
N THR A 99 -11.01 9.04 15.27
CA THR A 99 -9.61 9.43 15.47
C THR A 99 -8.98 8.51 16.53
N GLY A 100 -7.82 7.94 16.23
CA GLY A 100 -7.17 6.97 17.10
C GLY A 100 -6.11 6.12 16.41
N ALA A 101 -5.49 5.25 17.21
CA ALA A 101 -4.51 4.27 16.74
C ALA A 101 -5.21 2.96 16.37
N TYR A 102 -4.77 2.37 15.26
CA TYR A 102 -5.31 1.14 14.70
C TYR A 102 -4.19 0.19 14.28
N GLN A 103 -4.49 -1.10 14.35
CA GLN A 103 -3.65 -2.14 13.79
C GLN A 103 -4.33 -2.75 12.58
N VAL A 104 -3.54 -3.04 11.56
CA VAL A 104 -3.93 -3.81 10.39
C VAL A 104 -3.16 -5.12 10.40
N ILE A 105 -3.89 -6.22 10.33
CA ILE A 105 -3.34 -7.58 10.37
C ILE A 105 -3.70 -8.25 9.05
N LEU A 106 -2.69 -8.64 8.30
CA LEU A 106 -2.82 -9.43 7.08
C LEU A 106 -2.45 -10.87 7.39
N SER A 107 -3.29 -11.81 7.01
CA SER A 107 -3.07 -13.25 7.20
C SER A 107 -3.28 -14.01 5.90
N HIS A 108 -2.35 -14.90 5.59
CA HIS A 108 -2.35 -15.71 4.38
C HIS A 108 -1.61 -17.03 4.64
N LYS A 109 -1.74 -18.02 3.74
CA LYS A 109 -1.00 -19.30 3.86
C LYS A 109 0.53 -19.13 3.87
N LEU A 110 1.04 -18.00 3.37
CA LEU A 110 2.47 -17.68 3.36
C LEU A 110 2.94 -17.01 4.67
N GLY A 111 2.01 -16.68 5.57
CA GLY A 111 2.30 -16.07 6.85
C GLY A 111 1.39 -14.90 7.19
N TRP A 112 1.90 -14.00 8.02
CA TRP A 112 1.14 -12.87 8.56
C TRP A 112 2.00 -11.62 8.65
N LEU A 113 1.35 -10.48 8.51
CA LEU A 113 1.94 -9.16 8.65
C LEU A 113 1.05 -8.29 9.54
N THR A 114 1.67 -7.45 10.35
CA THR A 114 0.99 -6.46 11.18
C THR A 114 1.60 -5.08 10.93
N GLY A 115 0.75 -4.10 10.71
CA GLY A 115 1.12 -2.68 10.61
C GLY A 115 0.28 -1.83 11.57
N GLU A 116 0.79 -0.66 11.91
CA GLU A 116 0.13 0.32 12.78
C GLU A 116 -0.08 1.64 12.03
N PHE A 117 -1.24 2.24 12.18
CA PHE A 117 -1.55 3.55 11.61
C PHE A 117 -2.44 4.37 12.54
N GLU A 118 -2.43 5.68 12.34
CA GLU A 118 -3.25 6.63 13.09
C GLU A 118 -4.23 7.33 12.16
N ILE A 119 -5.48 7.46 12.61
CA ILE A 119 -6.46 8.38 12.02
C ILE A 119 -6.42 9.67 12.83
N ARG A 120 -6.29 10.81 12.16
CA ARG A 120 -6.24 12.15 12.76
C ARG A 120 -7.55 12.90 12.56
#